data_AF-A7NPA1-F1
#
_entry.id   AF-A7NPA1-F1
#
_cell.length_a   1.000
_cell.length_b   1.000
_cell.length_c   1.000
_cell.angle_alpha   90.00
_cell.angle_beta   90.00
_cell.angle_gamma   90.00
#
_symmetry.space_group_name_H-M   'P 1'
#
loop_
_entity.id
_entity.type
_entity.pdbx_description
1 polymer ?
#
loop_
_entity_poly.entity_id
_entity_poly.type
_entity_poly.pdbx_seq_one_letter_code
_entity_poly.pdbx_strand_id
1 'polypeptide(L)'
;MRMKKPLSARSSEPADGIATVWINQLRQGPAPPAIAEEAPVTPEQQRDGDRAFGHHFGDFRLHSGAETGLTPAAPPVAPLTAFHRITIQTQRSPQSSRPTLRQGSSHAEDITFLQERLNSDGATPALEVDGIFGPLTDAATREFQRRHGLIVDGIVGPQTWGALNALERAGIAGPEDVMSGTRPVTAEQHLEVEQALHPNAQTSGGSVTTPPMTGAGVGGEFEQHMIAALDTLINDRVNPENEMPASPDLMDPIREIADAAQQTVEDFYARYIVMASRTPTGSYHPGSFRIPLGDASTRPVSREYAAGWVDYFMSEPSYEPSQVLTDHNVDTSRDRPDRAEYTRVRDLYVSNDTRFHNVRNVIRGCPAEAGTGTVFVQPREYQGLVGRWALFKTMMHEFLHLVTHPNYSRAAAAVGGSARQALIEGFTDHFTLQVWHHVRDSLEANRALRQRVEGNLFQPDLDPTILEDPSTYSQEAPERIVAAVGEENARVAYFMGHADLLGLGAGTLSEAPLTGIATWEPTDSNTAEEYTVRAGGETVAQIRERTNAATITELDGTEVVDDTQRFAAGHRLHIPGIRWYRAIAEDTRAQVAGQHGITLDQLERANGWTHRRGNTPIPAGTRVLIPRH
;
A
#
# COMPACT_ATOMS: atom_id res chain seq x y z
N MET A 1 -28.83 -65.68 15.12
CA MET A 1 -29.25 -64.41 15.75
C MET A 1 -28.51 -63.28 15.03
N ARG A 2 -29.15 -62.70 14.00
CA ARG A 2 -29.86 -61.40 13.99
C ARG A 2 -28.93 -60.17 14.04
N MET A 3 -28.90 -59.48 12.91
CA MET A 3 -28.37 -58.14 12.62
C MET A 3 -28.85 -57.07 13.62
N LYS A 4 -28.10 -55.95 13.73
CA LYS A 4 -28.62 -54.59 13.46
C LYS A 4 -27.52 -53.51 13.40
N LYS A 5 -27.80 -52.53 12.52
CA LYS A 5 -27.11 -51.30 12.08
C LYS A 5 -26.81 -50.26 13.19
N PRO A 6 -25.99 -49.23 12.89
CA PRO A 6 -25.74 -48.06 13.74
C PRO A 6 -26.89 -47.04 13.68
N LEU A 7 -27.02 -46.21 14.71
CA LEU A 7 -27.97 -45.08 14.79
C LEU A 7 -27.22 -43.78 15.06
N SER A 8 -27.57 -42.78 14.24
CA SER A 8 -27.20 -41.37 14.20
C SER A 8 -27.88 -40.52 15.27
N ALA A 9 -27.25 -39.40 15.68
CA ALA A 9 -27.83 -38.05 15.85
C ALA A 9 -26.74 -37.10 16.39
N ARG A 10 -26.25 -36.16 15.57
CA ARG A 10 -26.54 -34.70 15.62
C ARG A 10 -26.20 -33.99 16.95
N SER A 11 -25.13 -33.19 16.92
CA SER A 11 -25.14 -31.82 17.43
C SER A 11 -24.45 -30.92 16.41
N SER A 12 -25.27 -30.12 15.74
CA SER A 12 -24.86 -28.96 14.94
C SER A 12 -24.89 -27.76 15.88
N GLU A 13 -23.72 -27.28 16.28
CA GLU A 13 -23.54 -25.92 16.79
C GLU A 13 -22.85 -25.13 15.66
N PRO A 14 -23.44 -24.04 15.16
CA PRO A 14 -22.71 -23.13 14.29
C PRO A 14 -21.72 -22.32 15.13
N ALA A 15 -20.50 -22.17 14.62
CA ALA A 15 -19.49 -21.30 15.20
C ALA A 15 -20.00 -19.85 15.18
N ASP A 16 -20.21 -19.28 16.37
CA ASP A 16 -20.66 -17.90 16.54
C ASP A 16 -19.59 -16.90 16.08
N GLY A 17 -20.10 -15.88 15.36
CA GLY A 17 -19.45 -14.76 14.66
C GLY A 17 -18.16 -14.15 15.21
N ILE A 18 -17.23 -13.89 14.28
CA ILE A 18 -15.97 -13.16 14.51
C ILE A 18 -15.93 -11.79 13.76
N ALA A 19 -16.98 -11.37 13.05
CA ALA A 19 -16.97 -10.11 12.26
C ALA A 19 -17.87 -8.98 12.78
N THR A 20 -18.26 -9.01 14.07
CA THR A 20 -19.20 -8.02 14.67
C THR A 20 -18.54 -7.16 15.74
N VAL A 21 -17.24 -6.90 15.66
CA VAL A 21 -16.50 -6.28 16.78
C VAL A 21 -16.56 -4.74 16.74
N TRP A 22 -16.55 -4.09 15.56
CA TRP A 22 -16.50 -2.62 15.52
C TRP A 22 -17.82 -1.91 15.84
N ILE A 23 -18.98 -2.43 15.40
CA ILE A 23 -20.28 -1.78 15.68
C ILE A 23 -20.75 -2.03 17.12
N ASN A 24 -20.31 -3.12 17.76
CA ASN A 24 -20.80 -3.51 19.09
C ASN A 24 -19.97 -2.99 20.27
N GLN A 25 -18.66 -2.74 20.12
CA GLN A 25 -17.82 -2.30 21.25
C GLN A 25 -18.03 -0.83 21.65
N LEU A 26 -18.55 0.03 20.77
CA LEU A 26 -18.82 1.45 21.10
C LEU A 26 -20.20 1.72 21.74
N ARG A 27 -21.07 0.70 21.86
CA ARG A 27 -22.43 0.86 22.42
C ARG A 27 -22.55 0.67 23.93
N GLN A 28 -21.48 0.33 24.65
CA GLN A 28 -21.52 0.17 26.11
C GLN A 28 -21.08 1.44 26.85
N GLY A 29 -21.91 2.49 26.74
CA GLY A 29 -21.91 3.63 27.67
C GLY A 29 -23.24 3.64 28.45
N PRO A 30 -23.27 4.13 29.70
CA PRO A 30 -24.50 4.16 30.49
C PRO A 30 -25.56 5.02 29.78
N ALA A 31 -26.79 4.51 29.71
CA ALA A 31 -27.92 5.19 29.10
C ALA A 31 -28.08 6.62 29.67
N PRO A 32 -28.32 7.65 28.83
CA PRO A 32 -28.66 8.97 29.34
C PRO A 32 -29.99 8.92 30.12
N PRO A 33 -30.15 9.73 31.18
CA PRO A 33 -31.36 9.71 31.99
C PRO A 33 -32.57 10.13 31.15
N ALA A 34 -33.69 9.41 31.35
CA ALA A 34 -34.95 9.66 30.68
C ALA A 34 -35.39 11.12 30.87
N ILE A 35 -35.59 11.83 29.74
CA ILE A 35 -36.25 13.13 29.73
C ILE A 35 -37.75 12.85 29.60
N ALA A 36 -38.52 13.44 30.51
CA ALA A 36 -39.95 13.24 30.69
C ALA A 36 -40.78 13.64 29.45
N GLU A 37 -41.89 12.92 29.26
CA GLU A 37 -42.94 13.18 28.27
C GLU A 37 -43.51 14.60 28.37
N GLU A 38 -43.62 15.28 27.22
CA GLU A 38 -44.65 16.31 27.01
C GLU A 38 -45.45 16.01 25.73
N ALA A 39 -46.74 16.31 25.81
CA ALA A 39 -47.88 15.83 25.02
C ALA A 39 -47.99 16.45 23.59
N PRO A 40 -48.87 15.93 22.71
CA PRO A 40 -48.83 16.23 21.28
C PRO A 40 -49.59 17.52 20.93
N VAL A 41 -49.10 18.25 19.91
CA VAL A 41 -49.81 19.38 19.32
C VAL A 41 -50.17 19.08 17.87
N THR A 42 -51.44 19.27 17.55
CA THR A 42 -52.14 19.00 16.28
C THR A 42 -51.77 19.96 15.14
N PRO A 43 -52.05 19.59 13.87
CA PRO A 43 -51.61 20.34 12.69
C PRO A 43 -52.70 21.32 12.19
N GLU A 44 -52.38 22.61 12.02
CA GLU A 44 -53.04 23.45 11.00
C GLU A 44 -52.40 24.85 10.81
N GLN A 45 -52.24 25.21 9.52
CA GLN A 45 -52.24 26.54 8.88
C GLN A 45 -50.98 27.42 8.79
N GLN A 46 -50.39 27.46 7.59
CA GLN A 46 -50.27 28.63 6.66
C GLN A 46 -49.42 28.20 5.46
N ARG A 47 -49.93 27.91 4.25
CA ARG A 47 -50.51 28.78 3.18
C ARG A 47 -49.69 30.00 2.74
N ASP A 48 -49.47 29.97 1.44
CA ASP A 48 -49.28 31.02 0.43
C ASP A 48 -47.89 31.63 0.18
N GLY A 49 -47.44 31.34 -1.05
CA GLY A 49 -46.27 31.86 -1.76
C GLY A 49 -46.34 31.41 -3.22
N ASP A 50 -47.35 31.94 -3.89
CA ASP A 50 -47.85 31.69 -5.25
C ASP A 50 -46.81 31.82 -6.39
N ARG A 51 -47.03 31.00 -7.44
CA ARG A 51 -46.88 31.30 -8.89
C ARG A 51 -45.46 31.43 -9.47
N ALA A 52 -45.13 30.95 -10.68
CA ALA A 52 -45.79 30.27 -11.80
C ALA A 52 -44.62 29.83 -12.76
N PHE A 53 -44.69 29.00 -13.79
CA PHE A 53 -45.68 28.62 -14.79
C PHE A 53 -45.30 27.22 -15.29
N GLY A 54 -46.28 26.36 -15.53
CA GLY A 54 -46.11 25.14 -16.32
C GLY A 54 -46.48 25.38 -17.79
N HIS A 55 -46.01 24.50 -18.68
CA HIS A 55 -46.75 24.10 -19.88
C HIS A 55 -46.34 22.67 -20.31
N HIS A 56 -47.35 21.95 -20.78
CA HIS A 56 -47.43 20.52 -21.11
C HIS A 56 -47.19 20.19 -22.60
N PHE A 57 -47.06 18.88 -22.86
CA PHE A 57 -47.24 18.09 -24.11
C PHE A 57 -46.05 18.12 -25.11
N GLY A 58 -45.66 17.02 -25.77
CA GLY A 58 -46.22 15.68 -25.95
C GLY A 58 -45.31 14.82 -26.84
N ASP A 59 -45.74 13.57 -27.08
CA ASP A 59 -45.05 12.42 -27.68
C ASP A 59 -44.35 12.57 -29.05
N PHE A 60 -43.39 11.66 -29.30
CA PHE A 60 -43.37 10.63 -30.37
C PHE A 60 -42.02 10.41 -31.10
N ARG A 61 -41.88 9.17 -31.57
CA ARG A 61 -40.71 8.40 -32.04
C ARG A 61 -40.07 8.78 -33.40
N LEU A 62 -38.76 8.49 -33.49
CA LEU A 62 -38.01 7.73 -34.53
C LEU A 62 -37.61 8.32 -35.92
N HIS A 63 -36.34 8.00 -36.29
CA HIS A 63 -35.66 7.85 -37.61
C HIS A 63 -34.73 8.95 -38.18
N SER A 64 -33.44 8.55 -38.28
CA SER A 64 -32.45 8.64 -39.40
C SER A 64 -32.20 9.94 -40.19
N GLY A 65 -30.91 10.27 -40.37
CA GLY A 65 -30.38 10.72 -41.67
C GLY A 65 -29.56 12.02 -41.70
N ALA A 66 -28.23 11.85 -41.79
CA ALA A 66 -27.21 12.61 -42.54
C ALA A 66 -27.13 14.17 -42.55
N GLU A 67 -25.94 14.63 -42.12
CA GLU A 67 -25.06 15.69 -42.65
C GLU A 67 -25.64 17.04 -43.13
N THR A 68 -25.20 18.13 -42.49
CA THR A 68 -24.21 19.10 -43.03
C THR A 68 -23.86 20.15 -41.98
N GLY A 69 -22.59 20.57 -41.96
CA GLY A 69 -22.00 21.35 -40.88
C GLY A 69 -22.49 22.78 -40.74
N LEU A 70 -22.25 23.32 -39.55
CA LEU A 70 -21.85 24.70 -39.23
C LEU A 70 -21.60 24.74 -37.71
N THR A 71 -20.36 25.06 -37.32
CA THR A 71 -19.94 25.28 -35.93
C THR A 71 -20.56 26.56 -35.36
N PRO A 72 -20.79 26.61 -34.03
CA PRO A 72 -20.60 27.84 -33.30
C PRO A 72 -19.64 27.67 -32.11
N ALA A 73 -18.80 28.70 -31.96
CA ALA A 73 -17.73 28.85 -30.99
C ALA A 73 -18.23 28.95 -29.54
N ALA A 74 -17.42 28.40 -28.62
CA ALA A 74 -17.53 28.61 -27.19
C ALA A 74 -17.21 30.09 -26.81
N PRO A 75 -17.88 30.67 -25.80
CA PRO A 75 -17.54 32.00 -25.30
C PRO A 75 -16.24 31.99 -24.46
N PRO A 76 -15.52 33.12 -24.40
CA PRO A 76 -14.19 33.20 -23.77
C PRO A 76 -14.28 33.29 -22.24
N VAL A 77 -13.45 32.50 -21.56
CA VAL A 77 -13.17 32.64 -20.12
C VAL A 77 -12.15 33.77 -19.95
N ALA A 78 -12.53 34.85 -19.26
CA ALA A 78 -11.64 35.96 -18.92
C ALA A 78 -10.66 35.58 -17.80
N PRO A 79 -9.42 36.10 -17.81
CA PRO A 79 -8.45 35.84 -16.75
C PRO A 79 -8.69 36.80 -15.57
N LEU A 80 -9.01 36.26 -14.39
CA LEU A 80 -8.96 37.04 -13.15
C LEU A 80 -7.55 36.92 -12.55
N THR A 81 -6.68 37.81 -13.01
CA THR A 81 -5.49 38.22 -12.28
C THR A 81 -5.91 39.22 -11.21
N ALA A 82 -5.99 38.79 -9.96
CA ALA A 82 -6.02 39.68 -8.81
C ALA A 82 -5.18 39.07 -7.70
N PHE A 83 -3.91 39.48 -7.64
CA PHE A 83 -3.03 39.25 -6.51
C PHE A 83 -3.60 39.97 -5.29
N HIS A 84 -4.28 39.25 -4.39
CA HIS A 84 -4.34 39.67 -3.00
C HIS A 84 -3.11 39.10 -2.30
N ARG A 85 -2.12 39.98 -2.10
CA ARG A 85 -0.94 39.70 -1.29
C ARG A 85 -1.38 39.64 0.17
N ILE A 86 -1.94 38.51 0.59
CA ILE A 86 -2.08 38.20 2.01
C ILE A 86 -0.69 37.83 2.50
N THR A 87 -0.04 38.76 3.17
CA THR A 87 1.11 38.48 4.02
C THR A 87 0.62 37.62 5.18
N ILE A 88 0.62 36.29 5.00
CA ILE A 88 0.49 35.38 6.13
C ILE A 88 1.79 35.48 6.90
N GLN A 89 1.75 36.17 8.04
CA GLN A 89 2.75 36.01 9.08
C GLN A 89 2.68 34.55 9.55
N THR A 90 3.66 33.76 9.11
CA THR A 90 3.93 32.41 9.60
C THR A 90 4.24 32.48 11.09
N GLN A 91 3.22 32.30 11.93
CA GLN A 91 3.45 31.83 13.29
C GLN A 91 3.57 30.31 13.24
N ARG A 92 4.81 29.86 13.10
CA ARG A 92 5.23 28.47 13.29
C ARG A 92 5.14 28.15 14.79
N SER A 93 4.36 27.12 15.13
CA SER A 93 4.60 26.33 16.34
C SER A 93 5.64 25.24 16.01
N PRO A 94 6.57 24.92 16.92
CA PRO A 94 7.81 24.24 16.56
C PRO A 94 7.62 22.73 16.45
N GLN A 95 7.66 22.21 15.21
CA GLN A 95 8.37 20.95 14.97
C GLN A 95 9.80 21.14 15.52
N SER A 96 10.43 20.10 16.07
CA SER A 96 11.88 20.11 16.37
C SER A 96 12.67 20.16 15.04
N SER A 97 12.54 21.26 14.33
CA SER A 97 13.16 21.51 13.04
C SER A 97 14.52 22.13 13.31
N ARG A 98 15.57 21.29 13.25
CA ARG A 98 16.93 21.80 13.15
C ARG A 98 16.98 22.89 12.06
N PRO A 99 17.75 23.97 12.27
CA PRO A 99 17.77 25.12 11.38
C PRO A 99 18.23 24.75 9.97
N THR A 100 17.86 25.56 8.99
CA THR A 100 18.41 25.40 7.63
C THR A 100 19.88 25.79 7.63
N LEU A 101 20.77 24.84 7.32
CA LEU A 101 22.22 25.09 7.24
C LEU A 101 22.67 25.28 5.79
N ARG A 102 23.69 26.11 5.60
CA ARG A 102 24.41 26.32 4.33
C ARG A 102 25.76 26.94 4.65
N GLN A 103 26.63 27.08 3.66
CA GLN A 103 27.90 27.79 3.84
C GLN A 103 27.67 29.20 4.42
N GLY A 104 28.37 29.52 5.50
CA GLY A 104 28.20 30.77 6.26
C GLY A 104 27.14 30.73 7.36
N SER A 105 26.45 29.60 7.58
CA SER A 105 25.61 29.40 8.76
C SER A 105 26.45 29.42 10.04
N SER A 106 25.90 30.01 11.11
CA SER A 106 26.57 30.19 12.41
C SER A 106 26.04 29.24 13.51
N HIS A 107 25.33 28.18 13.13
CA HIS A 107 24.70 27.23 14.06
C HIS A 107 25.67 26.09 14.38
N ALA A 108 26.69 26.37 15.21
CA ALA A 108 27.81 25.45 15.40
C ALA A 108 27.39 24.05 15.86
N GLU A 109 26.47 23.93 16.82
CA GLU A 109 25.99 22.63 17.32
C GLU A 109 25.29 21.79 16.24
N ASP A 110 24.42 22.41 15.43
CA ASP A 110 23.76 21.73 14.32
C ASP A 110 24.75 21.37 13.19
N ILE A 111 25.77 22.20 12.98
CA ILE A 111 26.81 21.93 11.97
C ILE A 111 27.71 20.78 12.43
N THR A 112 28.11 20.74 13.71
CA THR A 112 28.81 19.60 14.32
C THR A 112 28.02 18.33 14.10
N PHE A 113 26.73 18.35 14.44
CA PHE A 113 25.84 17.21 14.24
C PHE A 113 25.74 16.81 12.76
N LEU A 114 25.61 17.77 11.84
CA LEU A 114 25.65 17.52 10.40
C LEU A 114 26.95 16.83 9.98
N GLN A 115 28.11 17.34 10.40
CA GLN A 115 29.43 16.81 10.02
C GLN A 115 29.63 15.37 10.54
N GLU A 116 29.25 15.09 11.78
CA GLU A 116 29.24 13.73 12.34
C GLU A 116 28.39 12.78 11.50
N ARG A 117 27.25 13.27 11.04
CA ARG A 117 26.29 12.49 10.27
C ARG A 117 26.75 12.25 8.84
N LEU A 118 27.30 13.26 8.18
CA LEU A 118 27.92 13.14 6.86
C LEU A 118 29.11 12.17 6.89
N ASN A 119 29.91 12.19 7.96
CA ASN A 119 31.00 11.23 8.17
C ASN A 119 30.49 9.81 8.39
N SER A 120 29.44 9.66 9.20
CA SER A 120 28.79 8.35 9.43
C SER A 120 28.22 7.78 8.13
N ASP A 121 27.75 8.64 7.24
CA ASP A 121 27.30 8.31 5.88
C ASP A 121 28.47 8.18 4.86
N GLY A 122 29.73 8.21 5.30
CA GLY A 122 30.89 7.93 4.45
C GLY A 122 31.40 9.11 3.61
N ALA A 123 31.32 10.35 4.13
CA ALA A 123 31.96 11.50 3.49
C ALA A 123 33.45 11.24 3.19
N THR A 124 33.88 11.56 1.95
CA THR A 124 35.26 11.37 1.48
C THR A 124 35.81 12.67 0.86
N PRO A 125 36.88 13.26 1.41
CA PRO A 125 37.56 12.87 2.66
C PRO A 125 36.64 13.02 3.88
N ALA A 126 36.95 12.29 4.96
CA ALA A 126 36.25 12.47 6.22
C ALA A 126 36.39 13.93 6.68
N LEU A 127 35.28 14.51 7.11
CA LEU A 127 35.19 15.86 7.61
C LEU A 127 35.80 15.96 9.01
N GLU A 128 36.47 17.07 9.28
CA GLU A 128 36.72 17.49 10.65
C GLU A 128 35.39 17.97 11.26
N VAL A 129 35.07 17.52 12.47
CA VAL A 129 33.85 17.92 13.19
C VAL A 129 34.17 19.17 14.00
N ASP A 130 34.25 20.31 13.30
CA ASP A 130 34.66 21.60 13.86
C ASP A 130 33.48 22.57 14.10
N GLY A 131 32.26 22.18 13.72
CA GLY A 131 31.07 23.02 13.81
C GLY A 131 31.04 24.16 12.79
N ILE A 132 31.92 24.12 11.77
CA ILE A 132 32.04 25.15 10.73
C ILE A 132 31.54 24.60 9.39
N PHE A 133 30.52 25.23 8.82
CA PHE A 133 30.01 24.84 7.50
C PHE A 133 30.93 25.41 6.41
N GLY A 134 32.09 24.79 6.25
CA GLY A 134 33.11 25.14 5.27
C GLY A 134 32.92 24.45 3.91
N PRO A 135 33.81 24.69 2.94
CA PRO A 135 33.72 24.10 1.60
C PRO A 135 33.70 22.56 1.59
N LEU A 136 34.37 21.91 2.55
CA LEU A 136 34.35 20.46 2.69
C LEU A 136 32.98 19.96 3.16
N THR A 137 32.36 20.64 4.13
CA THR A 137 31.00 20.32 4.59
C THR A 137 29.96 20.58 3.49
N ASP A 138 30.11 21.62 2.69
CA ASP A 138 29.26 21.86 1.50
C ASP A 138 29.42 20.75 0.46
N ALA A 139 30.67 20.38 0.12
CA ALA A 139 30.94 19.29 -0.81
C ALA A 139 30.36 17.96 -0.31
N ALA A 140 30.55 17.62 0.97
CA ALA A 140 29.99 16.43 1.58
C ALA A 140 28.46 16.49 1.69
N THR A 141 27.87 17.66 1.92
CA THR A 141 26.40 17.85 1.91
C THR A 141 25.84 17.62 0.51
N ARG A 142 26.47 18.17 -0.53
CA ARG A 142 26.06 17.95 -1.92
C ARG A 142 26.23 16.49 -2.32
N GLU A 143 27.30 15.87 -1.88
CA GLU A 143 27.57 14.46 -2.13
C GLU A 143 26.54 13.57 -1.41
N PHE A 144 26.22 13.87 -0.15
CA PHE A 144 25.12 13.27 0.59
C PHE A 144 23.80 13.44 -0.16
N GLN A 145 23.44 14.67 -0.53
CA GLN A 145 22.23 14.96 -1.29
C GLN A 145 22.19 14.17 -2.60
N ARG A 146 23.33 14.06 -3.29
CA ARG A 146 23.44 13.28 -4.52
C ARG A 146 23.25 11.77 -4.28
N ARG A 147 23.85 11.21 -3.23
CA ARG A 147 23.74 9.79 -2.86
C ARG A 147 22.34 9.42 -2.39
N HIS A 148 21.65 10.35 -1.73
CA HIS A 148 20.30 10.17 -1.17
C HIS A 148 19.19 10.76 -2.05
N GLY A 149 19.48 11.06 -3.32
CA GLY A 149 18.46 11.50 -4.30
C GLY A 149 17.75 12.83 -3.97
N LEU A 150 18.39 13.69 -3.18
CA LEU A 150 17.90 15.01 -2.80
C LEU A 150 18.31 16.07 -3.84
N ILE A 151 17.71 17.25 -3.76
CA ILE A 151 18.16 18.43 -4.52
C ILE A 151 19.59 18.76 -4.08
N VAL A 152 20.53 18.76 -5.03
CA VAL A 152 21.96 18.99 -4.78
C VAL A 152 22.28 20.48 -4.73
N ASP A 153 21.76 21.17 -3.72
CA ASP A 153 21.90 22.61 -3.54
C ASP A 153 22.91 22.99 -2.44
N GLY A 154 23.43 22.02 -1.67
CA GLY A 154 24.33 22.24 -0.53
C GLY A 154 23.62 22.87 0.68
N ILE A 155 22.29 22.92 0.67
CA ILE A 155 21.46 23.49 1.74
C ILE A 155 20.84 22.34 2.54
N VAL A 156 21.16 22.29 3.84
CA VAL A 156 20.59 21.31 4.76
C VAL A 156 19.26 21.85 5.28
N GLY A 157 18.21 21.61 4.49
CA GLY A 157 16.82 21.89 4.86
C GLY A 157 16.12 20.71 5.53
N PRO A 158 14.81 20.81 5.82
CA PRO A 158 14.03 19.73 6.44
C PRO A 158 14.16 18.38 5.73
N GLN A 159 14.30 18.37 4.40
CA GLN A 159 14.48 17.14 3.62
C GLN A 159 15.84 16.48 3.88
N THR A 160 16.92 17.27 3.89
CA THR A 160 18.26 16.77 4.22
C THR A 160 18.33 16.32 5.66
N TRP A 161 17.69 17.05 6.59
CA TRP A 161 17.58 16.62 7.99
C TRP A 161 16.81 15.32 8.17
N GLY A 162 15.70 15.15 7.45
CA GLY A 162 14.92 13.92 7.44
C GLY A 162 15.76 12.72 7.01
N ALA A 163 16.47 12.84 5.89
CA ALA A 163 17.35 11.77 5.39
C ALA A 163 18.49 11.45 6.37
N LEU A 164 19.12 12.47 6.96
CA LEU A 164 20.18 12.32 7.95
C LEU A 164 19.70 11.59 9.21
N ASN A 165 18.49 11.90 9.70
CA ASN A 165 17.91 11.28 10.90
C ASN A 165 17.38 9.86 10.62
N ALA A 166 16.88 9.57 9.41
CA ALA A 166 16.46 8.22 9.04
C ALA A 166 17.62 7.22 9.13
N LEU A 167 18.83 7.65 8.75
CA LEU A 167 20.05 6.85 8.92
C LEU A 167 20.37 6.57 10.39
N GLU A 168 19.92 7.41 11.33
CA GLU A 168 20.23 7.30 12.77
C GLU A 168 19.37 6.22 13.41
N ARG A 169 18.07 6.31 13.12
CA ARG A 169 17.05 5.42 13.66
C ARG A 169 17.23 3.98 13.19
N ALA A 170 17.83 3.79 12.02
CA ALA A 170 18.04 2.47 11.43
C ALA A 170 19.33 1.75 11.90
N GLY A 171 20.18 2.34 12.76
CA GLY A 171 21.38 1.65 13.30
C GLY A 171 22.35 1.12 12.23
N ILE A 172 22.38 1.76 11.06
CA ILE A 172 23.05 1.27 9.86
C ILE A 172 24.57 1.43 10.01
N ALA A 173 25.23 0.42 10.58
CA ALA A 173 26.64 0.17 10.35
C ALA A 173 26.80 -0.45 8.94
N GLY A 174 26.82 0.40 7.91
CA GLY A 174 26.88 0.00 6.50
C GLY A 174 25.54 -0.55 5.95
N PRO A 175 25.30 -0.47 4.63
CA PRO A 175 24.04 -0.88 4.03
C PRO A 175 23.88 -2.40 4.15
N GLU A 176 23.25 -2.87 5.23
CA GLU A 176 22.76 -4.23 5.26
C GLU A 176 21.71 -4.36 4.14
N ASP A 177 21.94 -5.30 3.24
CA ASP A 177 21.10 -5.56 2.08
C ASP A 177 19.65 -5.89 2.46
N VAL A 178 18.70 -5.01 2.12
CA VAL A 178 17.25 -5.21 2.30
C VAL A 178 16.68 -6.47 1.67
N MET A 179 17.45 -7.19 0.87
CA MET A 179 17.05 -8.48 0.35
C MET A 179 18.05 -9.60 0.67
N SER A 180 18.92 -9.46 1.67
CA SER A 180 19.81 -10.55 2.11
C SER A 180 19.04 -11.79 2.56
N GLY A 181 17.85 -11.60 3.15
CA GLY A 181 17.00 -12.69 3.61
C GLY A 181 16.03 -13.25 2.57
N THR A 182 15.95 -12.68 1.35
CA THR A 182 15.00 -13.16 0.33
C THR A 182 15.47 -14.43 -0.33
N ARG A 183 14.52 -15.28 -0.74
CA ARG A 183 14.80 -16.53 -1.44
C ARG A 183 13.91 -16.72 -2.67
N PRO A 184 14.41 -17.43 -3.68
CA PRO A 184 13.58 -18.02 -4.71
C PRO A 184 12.29 -18.67 -4.20
N VAL A 185 11.17 -18.42 -4.89
CA VAL A 185 9.95 -19.21 -4.70
C VAL A 185 10.01 -20.44 -5.60
N THR A 186 9.86 -21.63 -5.01
CA THR A 186 9.81 -22.91 -5.72
C THR A 186 8.43 -23.15 -6.35
N ALA A 187 8.33 -24.11 -7.27
CA ALA A 187 7.04 -24.48 -7.87
C ALA A 187 6.02 -25.02 -6.84
N GLU A 188 6.48 -25.67 -5.78
CA GLU A 188 5.62 -26.16 -4.69
C GLU A 188 5.08 -25.00 -3.86
N GLN A 189 5.95 -24.07 -3.46
CA GLN A 189 5.52 -22.84 -2.76
C GLN A 189 4.59 -21.99 -3.62
N HIS A 190 4.83 -21.89 -4.93
CA HIS A 190 3.90 -21.22 -5.85
C HIS A 190 2.51 -21.88 -5.79
N LEU A 191 2.43 -23.22 -5.80
CA LEU A 191 1.16 -23.92 -5.67
C LEU A 191 0.47 -23.65 -4.32
N GLU A 192 1.22 -23.57 -3.23
CA GLU A 192 0.69 -23.19 -1.91
C GLU A 192 0.12 -21.77 -1.91
N VAL A 193 0.80 -20.83 -2.58
CA VAL A 193 0.34 -19.44 -2.77
C VAL A 193 -0.95 -19.42 -3.58
N GLU A 194 -1.01 -20.12 -4.71
CA GLU A 194 -2.24 -20.22 -5.53
C GLU A 194 -3.39 -20.83 -4.72
N GLN A 195 -3.14 -21.84 -3.88
CA GLN A 195 -4.17 -22.42 -3.00
C GLN A 195 -4.59 -21.47 -1.86
N ALA A 196 -3.72 -20.56 -1.42
CA ALA A 196 -4.06 -19.55 -0.43
C ALA A 196 -4.91 -18.42 -1.07
N LEU A 197 -4.59 -18.03 -2.30
CA LEU A 197 -5.34 -17.03 -3.07
C LEU A 197 -6.67 -17.57 -3.62
N HIS A 198 -6.72 -18.86 -3.94
CA HIS A 198 -7.85 -19.52 -4.58
C HIS A 198 -8.24 -20.81 -3.81
N PRO A 199 -8.84 -20.69 -2.61
CA PRO A 199 -9.14 -21.85 -1.76
C PRO A 199 -10.09 -22.86 -2.40
N ASN A 200 -10.94 -22.43 -3.34
CA ASN A 200 -11.90 -23.28 -4.07
C ASN A 200 -11.29 -23.99 -5.29
N ALA A 201 -10.02 -23.75 -5.59
CA ALA A 201 -9.39 -24.36 -6.73
C ALA A 201 -8.90 -25.78 -6.44
N GLN A 202 -9.03 -26.65 -7.45
CA GLN A 202 -8.56 -28.03 -7.42
C GLN A 202 -7.18 -28.13 -8.06
N THR A 203 -6.27 -28.86 -7.42
CA THR A 203 -4.94 -29.14 -7.96
C THR A 203 -4.94 -30.48 -8.68
N SER A 204 -4.60 -30.48 -9.98
CA SER A 204 -4.44 -31.71 -10.77
C SER A 204 -3.30 -31.57 -11.76
N GLY A 205 -2.32 -32.48 -11.69
CA GLY A 205 -1.19 -32.50 -12.63
C GLY A 205 -0.31 -31.25 -12.62
N GLY A 206 -0.23 -30.52 -11.50
CA GLY A 206 0.52 -29.26 -11.40
C GLY A 206 -0.23 -28.03 -11.92
N SER A 207 -1.53 -28.16 -12.21
CA SER A 207 -2.40 -27.05 -12.60
C SER A 207 -3.54 -26.86 -11.60
N VAL A 208 -3.92 -25.60 -11.38
CA VAL A 208 -4.98 -25.16 -10.47
C VAL A 208 -6.22 -24.86 -11.31
N THR A 209 -7.34 -25.56 -11.08
CA THR A 209 -8.59 -25.38 -11.83
C THR A 209 -9.79 -25.23 -10.90
N THR A 210 -10.62 -24.23 -11.12
CA THR A 210 -11.88 -24.02 -10.38
C THR A 210 -13.07 -24.68 -11.08
N PRO A 211 -14.09 -25.20 -10.35
CA PRO A 211 -15.33 -25.69 -10.97
C PRO A 211 -16.10 -24.59 -11.73
N PRO A 212 -16.95 -24.93 -12.71
CA PRO A 212 -17.78 -23.95 -13.42
C PRO A 212 -18.82 -23.31 -12.47
N MET A 213 -19.07 -22.01 -12.66
CA MET A 213 -20.12 -21.29 -11.92
C MET A 213 -21.51 -21.92 -12.12
N THR A 214 -22.32 -21.89 -11.06
CA THR A 214 -23.73 -22.31 -11.07
C THR A 214 -24.67 -21.12 -10.88
N GLY A 215 -25.90 -21.21 -11.40
CA GLY A 215 -26.96 -20.22 -11.13
C GLY A 215 -26.83 -18.88 -11.86
N ALA A 216 -25.96 -18.77 -12.87
CA ALA A 216 -25.80 -17.56 -13.68
C ALA A 216 -27.02 -17.25 -14.58
N GLY A 217 -27.20 -15.98 -14.92
CA GLY A 217 -28.22 -15.46 -15.83
C GLY A 217 -29.21 -14.52 -15.13
N VAL A 218 -29.93 -13.74 -15.93
CA VAL A 218 -30.94 -12.78 -15.42
C VAL A 218 -32.00 -13.52 -14.60
N GLY A 219 -32.12 -13.17 -13.32
CA GLY A 219 -33.00 -13.83 -12.37
C GLY A 219 -32.57 -15.25 -11.97
N GLY A 220 -31.33 -15.65 -12.25
CA GLY A 220 -30.74 -16.91 -11.80
C GLY A 220 -30.54 -16.96 -10.28
N GLU A 221 -30.24 -18.16 -9.75
CA GLU A 221 -30.06 -18.37 -8.31
C GLU A 221 -28.92 -17.52 -7.73
N PHE A 222 -27.81 -17.36 -8.46
CA PHE A 222 -26.69 -16.52 -8.01
C PHE A 222 -27.12 -15.06 -7.81
N GLU A 223 -27.82 -14.47 -8.79
CA GLU A 223 -28.35 -13.12 -8.68
C GLU A 223 -29.26 -12.99 -7.45
N GLN A 224 -30.21 -13.91 -7.28
CA GLN A 224 -31.17 -13.82 -6.19
C GLN A 224 -30.50 -13.92 -4.82
N HIS A 225 -29.61 -14.90 -4.63
CA HIS A 225 -28.89 -15.10 -3.37
C HIS A 225 -27.97 -13.91 -3.07
N MET A 226 -27.22 -13.44 -4.06
CA MET A 226 -26.29 -12.32 -3.89
C MET A 226 -27.00 -11.00 -3.58
N ILE A 227 -28.13 -10.73 -4.24
CA ILE A 227 -28.92 -9.53 -3.95
C ILE A 227 -29.51 -9.59 -2.53
N ALA A 228 -30.00 -10.75 -2.10
CA ALA A 228 -30.54 -10.93 -0.74
C ALA A 228 -29.46 -10.80 0.34
N ALA A 229 -28.29 -11.37 0.09
CA ALA A 229 -27.09 -11.26 0.90
C ALA A 229 -26.68 -9.79 1.11
N LEU A 230 -26.53 -9.05 0.01
CA LEU A 230 -26.19 -7.63 0.02
C LEU A 230 -27.27 -6.78 0.71
N ASP A 231 -28.55 -7.02 0.42
CA ASP A 231 -29.64 -6.31 1.09
C ASP A 231 -29.61 -6.52 2.60
N THR A 232 -29.35 -7.74 3.08
CA THR A 232 -29.22 -8.02 4.52
C THR A 232 -28.04 -7.25 5.11
N LEU A 233 -26.84 -7.44 4.55
CA LEU A 233 -25.60 -6.84 5.02
C LEU A 233 -25.68 -5.30 5.08
N ILE A 234 -26.15 -4.68 4.01
CA ILE A 234 -26.12 -3.23 3.85
C ILE A 234 -27.23 -2.59 4.68
N ASN A 235 -28.44 -3.14 4.69
CA ASN A 235 -29.54 -2.55 5.45
C ASN A 235 -29.29 -2.58 6.96
N ASP A 236 -28.64 -3.61 7.48
CA ASP A 236 -28.26 -3.72 8.89
C ASP A 236 -27.23 -2.66 9.32
N ARG A 237 -26.53 -2.05 8.35
CA ARG A 237 -25.48 -1.04 8.57
C ARG A 237 -25.91 0.39 8.27
N VAL A 238 -27.11 0.60 7.70
CA VAL A 238 -27.62 1.94 7.45
C VAL A 238 -27.84 2.67 8.77
N ASN A 239 -27.19 3.82 8.91
CA ASN A 239 -27.35 4.69 10.08
C ASN A 239 -27.48 6.16 9.61
N PRO A 240 -28.58 6.87 9.96
CA PRO A 240 -28.74 8.28 9.62
C PRO A 240 -27.58 9.17 10.09
N GLU A 241 -26.89 8.80 11.17
CA GLU A 241 -25.75 9.57 11.70
C GLU A 241 -24.55 9.59 10.75
N ASN A 242 -24.45 8.61 9.83
CA ASN A 242 -23.36 8.52 8.86
C ASN A 242 -23.32 9.73 7.91
N GLU A 243 -24.45 10.37 7.64
CA GLU A 243 -24.53 11.55 6.77
C GLU A 243 -24.60 12.87 7.54
N MET A 244 -24.37 12.85 8.86
CA MET A 244 -24.34 14.06 9.68
C MET A 244 -22.94 14.67 9.73
N PRO A 245 -22.73 15.88 9.18
CA PRO A 245 -21.43 16.55 9.20
C PRO A 245 -20.82 16.61 10.60
N ALA A 246 -19.53 16.33 10.71
CA ALA A 246 -18.81 16.51 11.96
C ALA A 246 -18.51 17.99 12.22
N SER A 247 -18.26 18.34 13.50
CA SER A 247 -17.69 19.66 13.80
C SER A 247 -16.28 19.74 13.23
N PRO A 248 -15.88 20.84 12.56
CA PRO A 248 -14.53 21.01 12.02
C PRO A 248 -13.41 20.82 13.05
N ASP A 249 -13.68 21.16 14.32
CA ASP A 249 -12.73 21.07 15.43
C ASP A 249 -12.29 19.62 15.73
N LEU A 250 -13.03 18.62 15.25
CA LEU A 250 -12.68 17.21 15.42
C LEU A 250 -11.54 16.77 14.51
N MET A 251 -11.23 17.51 13.44
CA MET A 251 -10.23 17.11 12.45
C MET A 251 -8.79 17.36 12.89
N ASP A 252 -8.53 18.33 13.79
CA ASP A 252 -7.16 18.63 14.22
C ASP A 252 -6.54 17.50 15.05
N PRO A 253 -7.22 16.92 16.06
CA PRO A 253 -6.72 15.73 16.74
C PRO A 253 -6.50 14.53 15.80
N ILE A 254 -7.35 14.37 14.78
CA ILE A 254 -7.21 13.29 13.79
C ILE A 254 -5.95 13.47 12.96
N ARG A 255 -5.61 14.71 12.57
CA ARG A 255 -4.36 15.02 11.86
C ARG A 255 -3.14 14.67 12.71
N GLU A 256 -3.14 15.01 14.00
CA GLU A 256 -2.05 14.66 14.91
C GLU A 256 -1.88 13.13 15.06
N ILE A 257 -2.99 12.38 15.10
CA ILE A 257 -2.99 10.91 15.13
C ILE A 257 -2.45 10.35 13.81
N ALA A 258 -2.88 10.87 12.67
CA ALA A 258 -2.41 10.44 11.35
C ALA A 258 -0.90 10.72 11.16
N ASP A 259 -0.44 11.91 11.55
CA ASP A 259 0.99 12.26 11.53
C ASP A 259 1.80 11.38 12.49
N ALA A 260 1.19 10.88 13.58
CA ALA A 260 1.84 9.95 14.51
C ALA A 260 1.94 8.56 13.90
N ALA A 261 0.84 8.05 13.35
CA ALA A 261 0.77 6.73 12.70
C ALA A 261 1.76 6.63 11.55
N GLN A 262 1.78 7.64 10.68
CA GLN A 262 2.75 7.73 9.60
C GLN A 262 4.19 7.67 10.11
N GLN A 263 4.56 8.52 11.08
CA GLN A 263 5.91 8.55 11.62
C GLN A 263 6.31 7.19 12.19
N THR A 264 5.39 6.51 12.86
CA THR A 264 5.62 5.18 13.43
C THR A 264 5.88 4.13 12.35
N VAL A 265 5.09 4.10 11.27
CA VAL A 265 5.32 3.19 10.14
C VAL A 265 6.63 3.52 9.42
N GLU A 266 6.91 4.80 9.19
CA GLU A 266 8.16 5.27 8.59
C GLU A 266 9.38 4.86 9.43
N ASP A 267 9.30 4.93 10.76
CA ASP A 267 10.38 4.51 11.65
C ASP A 267 10.55 2.98 11.66
N PHE A 268 9.44 2.23 11.69
CA PHE A 268 9.46 0.76 11.75
C PHE A 268 9.96 0.13 10.44
N TYR A 269 9.48 0.62 9.30
CA TYR A 269 9.84 0.14 7.95
C TYR A 269 10.84 1.05 7.23
N ALA A 270 11.55 1.92 7.94
CA ALA A 270 12.48 2.91 7.38
C ALA A 270 13.39 2.31 6.29
N ARG A 271 13.94 1.12 6.58
CA ARG A 271 14.84 0.38 5.69
C ARG A 271 14.21 0.06 4.33
N TYR A 272 12.94 -0.32 4.29
CA TYR A 272 12.23 -0.70 3.06
C TYR A 272 11.65 0.52 2.34
N ILE A 273 11.09 1.48 3.07
CA ILE A 273 10.45 2.68 2.51
C ILE A 273 11.50 3.58 1.81
N VAL A 274 12.69 3.72 2.38
CA VAL A 274 13.79 4.47 1.73
C VAL A 274 14.15 3.88 0.37
N MET A 275 14.25 2.55 0.28
CA MET A 275 14.58 1.85 -0.96
C MET A 275 13.44 1.82 -1.98
N ALA A 276 12.19 1.95 -1.52
CA ALA A 276 11.01 2.11 -2.37
C ALA A 276 10.95 3.52 -3.00
N SER A 277 11.56 4.52 -2.36
CA SER A 277 11.45 5.93 -2.75
C SER A 277 12.35 6.31 -3.95
N ARG A 278 11.72 6.61 -5.09
CA ARG A 278 12.36 6.85 -6.38
C ARG A 278 12.38 8.36 -6.75
N THR A 279 13.44 9.14 -6.53
CA THR A 279 13.49 10.60 -6.87
C THR A 279 14.45 10.90 -8.07
N PRO A 280 14.49 12.10 -8.75
CA PRO A 280 14.08 13.47 -8.34
C PRO A 280 13.16 14.30 -9.27
N THR A 281 12.50 13.76 -10.30
CA THR A 281 11.45 14.53 -11.06
C THR A 281 10.24 13.69 -11.49
N GLY A 282 10.04 12.50 -10.94
CA GLY A 282 8.84 11.68 -11.13
C GLY A 282 8.05 11.64 -9.84
N SER A 283 6.73 11.82 -9.90
CA SER A 283 5.86 11.90 -8.72
C SER A 283 5.82 10.59 -7.94
N TYR A 284 6.71 10.46 -6.94
CA TYR A 284 6.63 9.76 -5.64
C TYR A 284 8.07 9.87 -5.05
N HIS A 285 8.46 10.73 -4.10
CA HIS A 285 7.80 11.26 -2.91
C HIS A 285 8.29 12.70 -2.63
N PRO A 286 7.43 13.69 -2.36
CA PRO A 286 7.83 14.87 -1.60
C PRO A 286 7.93 14.46 -0.13
N GLY A 287 9.02 14.80 0.55
CA GLY A 287 9.32 14.48 1.96
C GLY A 287 8.37 15.08 3.02
N SER A 288 7.07 14.91 2.81
CA SER A 288 5.99 15.00 3.76
C SER A 288 4.84 14.24 3.10
N PHE A 289 4.70 12.93 3.34
CA PHE A 289 3.36 12.39 3.25
C PHE A 289 2.56 13.21 4.26
N ARG A 290 1.59 13.97 3.75
CA ARG A 290 0.46 14.39 4.56
C ARG A 290 -0.68 13.64 3.95
N ILE A 291 -1.15 12.62 4.64
CA ILE A 291 -2.37 11.91 4.29
C ILE A 291 -3.45 13.00 4.18
N PRO A 292 -4.00 13.28 2.98
CA PRO A 292 -5.07 14.26 2.88
C PRO A 292 -6.26 13.68 3.64
N LEU A 293 -6.80 14.42 4.60
CA LEU A 293 -7.92 13.95 5.42
C LEU A 293 -9.21 14.67 5.04
N GLY A 294 -10.29 13.90 4.90
CA GLY A 294 -11.64 14.39 4.67
C GLY A 294 -12.63 13.88 5.72
N ASP A 295 -13.74 14.60 5.91
CA ASP A 295 -14.87 14.11 6.71
C ASP A 295 -15.71 13.14 5.86
N ALA A 296 -15.74 11.87 6.26
CA ALA A 296 -16.46 10.80 5.56
C ALA A 296 -17.95 11.12 5.37
N SER A 297 -18.59 11.82 6.31
CA SER A 297 -20.02 12.13 6.25
C SER A 297 -20.39 13.05 5.07
N THR A 298 -19.43 13.84 4.59
CA THR A 298 -19.59 14.78 3.47
C THR A 298 -19.01 14.26 2.17
N ARG A 299 -18.42 13.05 2.19
CA ARG A 299 -17.73 12.46 1.05
C ARG A 299 -18.62 12.40 -0.20
N PRO A 300 -18.13 12.83 -1.37
CA PRO A 300 -18.77 12.57 -2.65
C PRO A 300 -18.70 11.07 -2.99
N VAL A 301 -19.85 10.46 -3.27
CA VAL A 301 -19.96 9.04 -3.65
C VAL A 301 -20.72 8.95 -4.96
N SER A 302 -20.01 8.61 -6.04
CA SER A 302 -20.62 8.31 -7.34
C SER A 302 -21.13 6.85 -7.36
N ARG A 303 -21.97 6.50 -8.35
CA ARG A 303 -22.38 5.10 -8.54
C ARG A 303 -21.24 4.19 -8.92
N GLU A 304 -20.32 4.68 -9.75
CA GLU A 304 -19.10 3.95 -10.12
C GLU A 304 -18.25 3.64 -8.88
N TYR A 305 -18.08 4.63 -8.01
CA TYR A 305 -17.35 4.44 -6.76
C TYR A 305 -18.09 3.49 -5.80
N ALA A 306 -19.43 3.61 -5.71
CA ALA A 306 -20.25 2.68 -4.93
C ALA A 306 -20.22 1.25 -5.49
N ALA A 307 -20.06 1.06 -6.80
CA ALA A 307 -19.92 -0.28 -7.40
C ALA A 307 -18.66 -0.99 -6.88
N GLY A 308 -17.54 -0.28 -6.76
CA GLY A 308 -16.32 -0.82 -6.15
C GLY A 308 -16.49 -1.22 -4.67
N TRP A 309 -17.34 -0.52 -3.93
CA TRP A 309 -17.72 -0.93 -2.57
C TRP A 309 -18.62 -2.16 -2.55
N VAL A 310 -19.53 -2.28 -3.52
CA VAL A 310 -20.33 -3.50 -3.66
C VAL A 310 -19.41 -4.69 -4.00
N ASP A 311 -18.38 -4.51 -4.84
CA ASP A 311 -17.34 -5.54 -5.07
C ASP A 311 -16.66 -5.97 -3.78
N TYR A 312 -16.28 -5.01 -2.94
CA TYR A 312 -15.72 -5.29 -1.60
C TYR A 312 -16.71 -6.08 -0.74
N PHE A 313 -17.97 -5.63 -0.61
CA PHE A 313 -18.98 -6.32 0.18
C PHE A 313 -19.26 -7.74 -0.32
N MET A 314 -19.21 -7.96 -1.63
CA MET A 314 -19.39 -9.27 -2.26
C MET A 314 -18.22 -10.23 -2.00
N SER A 315 -17.00 -9.71 -1.84
CA SER A 315 -15.76 -10.52 -1.82
C SER A 315 -15.09 -10.64 -0.46
N GLU A 316 -15.44 -9.78 0.51
CA GLU A 316 -14.90 -9.81 1.86
C GLU A 316 -15.26 -11.12 2.58
N PRO A 317 -14.27 -11.99 2.90
CA PRO A 317 -14.50 -13.33 3.46
C PRO A 317 -15.33 -13.36 4.75
N SER A 318 -15.29 -12.27 5.51
CA SER A 318 -16.04 -12.14 6.76
C SER A 318 -17.52 -11.78 6.56
N TYR A 319 -17.95 -11.45 5.33
CA TYR A 319 -19.34 -11.13 5.02
C TYR A 319 -20.05 -12.28 4.29
N GLU A 320 -21.35 -12.42 4.56
CA GLU A 320 -22.19 -13.47 3.99
C GLU A 320 -22.26 -13.47 2.43
N PRO A 321 -22.23 -12.33 1.71
CA PRO A 321 -22.10 -12.35 0.25
C PRO A 321 -20.90 -13.15 -0.29
N SER A 322 -19.79 -13.25 0.45
CA SER A 322 -18.64 -14.06 0.02
C SER A 322 -18.92 -15.57 0.08
N GLN A 323 -19.81 -16.01 0.97
CA GLN A 323 -20.30 -17.39 1.01
C GLN A 323 -21.12 -17.69 -0.25
N VAL A 324 -21.91 -16.73 -0.75
CA VAL A 324 -22.66 -16.88 -2.00
C VAL A 324 -21.71 -17.11 -3.19
N LEU A 325 -20.54 -16.46 -3.24
CA LEU A 325 -19.52 -16.74 -4.26
C LEU A 325 -19.06 -18.20 -4.20
N THR A 326 -18.82 -18.71 -2.99
CA THR A 326 -18.38 -20.09 -2.75
C THR A 326 -19.47 -21.09 -3.15
N ASP A 327 -20.70 -20.88 -2.71
CA ASP A 327 -21.85 -21.76 -2.98
C ASP A 327 -22.15 -21.88 -4.48
N HIS A 328 -21.85 -20.82 -5.24
CA HIS A 328 -22.07 -20.76 -6.68
C HIS A 328 -20.81 -21.04 -7.53
N ASN A 329 -19.70 -21.47 -6.93
CA ASN A 329 -18.42 -21.71 -7.60
C ASN A 329 -17.96 -20.50 -8.45
N VAL A 330 -18.18 -19.29 -7.96
CA VAL A 330 -17.78 -18.07 -8.67
C VAL A 330 -16.29 -17.86 -8.53
N ASP A 331 -15.60 -17.84 -9.66
CA ASP A 331 -14.21 -17.45 -9.78
C ASP A 331 -14.10 -16.20 -10.64
N THR A 332 -13.94 -15.05 -10.00
CA THR A 332 -13.86 -13.74 -10.69
C THR A 332 -12.64 -13.61 -11.60
N SER A 333 -11.63 -14.48 -11.47
CA SER A 333 -10.52 -14.55 -12.44
C SER A 333 -10.95 -15.13 -13.80
N ARG A 334 -12.08 -15.84 -13.84
CA ARG A 334 -12.62 -16.45 -15.07
C ARG A 334 -13.52 -15.46 -15.81
N ASP A 335 -13.11 -15.08 -17.02
CA ASP A 335 -13.82 -14.08 -17.84
C ASP A 335 -15.31 -14.38 -18.06
N ARG A 336 -15.68 -15.64 -18.35
CA ARG A 336 -17.09 -16.05 -18.55
C ARG A 336 -17.37 -17.48 -18.09
N PRO A 337 -18.57 -17.74 -17.53
CA PRO A 337 -19.62 -16.76 -17.23
C PRO A 337 -19.36 -15.92 -15.96
N ASP A 338 -18.43 -16.35 -15.11
CA ASP A 338 -18.24 -15.88 -13.74
C ASP A 338 -18.11 -14.35 -13.62
N ARG A 339 -17.08 -13.76 -14.23
CA ARG A 339 -16.83 -12.32 -14.13
C ARG A 339 -17.93 -11.46 -14.75
N ALA A 340 -18.44 -11.88 -15.90
CA ALA A 340 -19.52 -11.17 -16.58
C ALA A 340 -20.80 -11.14 -15.74
N GLU A 341 -21.11 -12.27 -15.08
CA GLU A 341 -22.29 -12.38 -14.23
C GLU A 341 -22.12 -11.65 -12.89
N TYR A 342 -20.96 -11.80 -12.24
CA TYR A 342 -20.58 -11.06 -11.04
C TYR A 342 -20.72 -9.54 -11.25
N THR A 343 -20.11 -9.03 -12.33
CA THR A 343 -20.17 -7.62 -12.72
C THR A 343 -21.61 -7.16 -12.98
N ARG A 344 -22.41 -7.99 -13.66
CA ARG A 344 -23.81 -7.69 -13.96
C ARG A 344 -24.64 -7.57 -12.68
N VAL A 345 -24.47 -8.49 -11.72
CA VAL A 345 -25.22 -8.48 -10.46
C VAL A 345 -24.82 -7.28 -9.59
N ARG A 346 -23.54 -6.94 -9.51
CA ARG A 346 -23.05 -5.73 -8.86
C ARG A 346 -23.67 -4.47 -9.46
N ASP A 347 -23.59 -4.32 -10.78
CA ASP A 347 -24.11 -3.15 -11.50
C ASP A 347 -25.64 -3.06 -11.35
N LEU A 348 -26.33 -4.21 -11.37
CA LEU A 348 -27.75 -4.30 -11.09
C LEU A 348 -28.08 -3.78 -9.68
N TYR A 349 -27.32 -4.21 -8.65
CA TYR A 349 -27.53 -3.78 -7.27
C TYR A 349 -27.41 -2.26 -7.13
N VAL A 350 -26.32 -1.69 -7.62
CA VAL A 350 -26.02 -0.25 -7.49
C VAL A 350 -26.84 0.64 -8.44
N SER A 351 -27.48 0.08 -9.47
CA SER A 351 -28.38 0.83 -10.36
C SER A 351 -29.70 1.24 -9.68
N ASN A 352 -30.12 0.51 -8.64
CA ASN A 352 -31.32 0.82 -7.88
C ASN A 352 -31.09 2.03 -6.95
N ASP A 353 -32.00 3.00 -6.96
CA ASP A 353 -31.84 4.26 -6.20
C ASP A 353 -31.78 4.06 -4.68
N THR A 354 -32.64 3.20 -4.13
CA THR A 354 -32.68 2.92 -2.70
C THR A 354 -31.42 2.19 -2.26
N ARG A 355 -31.01 1.16 -2.99
CA ARG A 355 -29.78 0.42 -2.68
C ARG A 355 -28.55 1.30 -2.81
N PHE A 356 -28.47 2.13 -3.85
CA PHE A 356 -27.38 3.10 -3.99
C PHE A 356 -27.35 4.10 -2.82
N HIS A 357 -28.50 4.60 -2.40
CA HIS A 357 -28.58 5.46 -1.21
C HIS A 357 -28.07 4.76 0.05
N ASN A 358 -28.47 3.50 0.27
CA ASN A 358 -28.04 2.73 1.43
C ASN A 358 -26.53 2.42 1.37
N VAL A 359 -26.00 2.02 0.22
CA VAL A 359 -24.54 1.84 0.01
C VAL A 359 -23.80 3.15 0.30
N ARG A 360 -24.27 4.29 -0.22
CA ARG A 360 -23.68 5.60 0.07
C ARG A 360 -23.69 5.90 1.56
N ASN A 361 -24.80 5.65 2.25
CA ASN A 361 -24.90 5.87 3.69
C ASN A 361 -23.88 5.01 4.46
N VAL A 362 -23.73 3.73 4.11
CA VAL A 362 -22.73 2.85 4.73
C VAL A 362 -21.30 3.32 4.44
N ILE A 363 -20.99 3.71 3.20
CA ILE A 363 -19.67 4.27 2.83
C ILE A 363 -19.32 5.49 3.69
N ARG A 364 -20.29 6.38 3.94
CA ARG A 364 -20.11 7.60 4.73
C ARG A 364 -20.00 7.34 6.23
N GLY A 365 -20.39 6.15 6.68
CA GLY A 365 -20.18 5.66 8.04
C GLY A 365 -18.91 4.84 8.21
N CYS A 366 -18.06 4.75 7.18
CA CYS A 366 -16.82 4.00 7.29
C CYS A 366 -15.83 4.73 8.22
N PRO A 367 -15.19 4.03 9.17
CA PRO A 367 -14.26 4.63 10.13
C PRO A 367 -13.11 5.39 9.44
N ALA A 368 -12.45 4.76 8.46
CA ALA A 368 -11.62 5.44 7.48
C ALA A 368 -11.49 4.68 6.14
N GLU A 369 -11.17 5.38 5.04
CA GLU A 369 -10.81 4.76 3.75
C GLU A 369 -9.89 5.66 2.89
N ALA A 370 -8.81 5.12 2.30
CA ALA A 370 -7.83 5.83 1.45
C ALA A 370 -8.05 5.79 -0.08
N GLY A 371 -9.02 5.04 -0.61
CA GLY A 371 -9.13 4.67 -2.03
C GLY A 371 -9.32 5.79 -3.05
N THR A 372 -9.30 7.06 -2.64
CA THR A 372 -9.35 8.24 -3.54
C THR A 372 -8.12 9.16 -3.43
N GLY A 373 -7.07 8.74 -2.73
CA GLY A 373 -5.91 9.58 -2.41
C GLY A 373 -6.17 10.61 -1.32
N THR A 374 -7.38 10.62 -0.75
CA THR A 374 -7.76 11.28 0.49
C THR A 374 -8.31 10.21 1.42
N VAL A 375 -7.82 10.17 2.66
CA VAL A 375 -8.37 9.32 3.70
C VAL A 375 -9.59 10.03 4.30
N PHE A 376 -10.77 9.52 3.99
CA PHE A 376 -12.00 10.00 4.61
C PHE A 376 -12.17 9.31 5.94
N VAL A 377 -12.28 10.07 7.03
CA VAL A 377 -12.40 9.55 8.41
C VAL A 377 -13.77 9.92 8.96
N GLN A 378 -14.40 9.06 9.76
CA GLN A 378 -15.59 9.40 10.54
C GLN A 378 -15.17 10.07 11.86
N PRO A 379 -15.20 11.41 11.99
CA PRO A 379 -14.61 12.07 13.16
C PRO A 379 -15.32 11.78 14.49
N ARG A 380 -16.58 11.33 14.45
CA ARG A 380 -17.41 11.05 15.63
C ARG A 380 -17.05 9.74 16.33
N GLU A 381 -16.45 8.79 15.62
CA GLU A 381 -16.11 7.47 16.18
C GLU A 381 -14.92 7.49 17.13
N TYR A 382 -14.10 8.54 17.07
CA TYR A 382 -12.74 8.55 17.64
C TYR A 382 -12.56 9.50 18.82
N GLN A 383 -13.65 9.87 19.49
CA GLN A 383 -13.61 10.86 20.56
C GLN A 383 -13.02 10.31 21.88
N GLY A 384 -13.18 9.01 22.14
CA GLY A 384 -12.66 8.33 23.34
C GLY A 384 -11.27 7.73 23.15
N LEU A 385 -10.64 7.32 24.25
CA LEU A 385 -9.27 6.78 24.26
C LEU A 385 -9.11 5.55 23.35
N VAL A 386 -10.00 4.57 23.48
CA VAL A 386 -10.04 3.37 22.63
C VAL A 386 -10.20 3.75 21.16
N GLY A 387 -11.12 4.68 20.87
CA GLY A 387 -11.33 5.20 19.51
C GLY A 387 -10.07 5.85 18.92
N ARG A 388 -9.35 6.67 19.67
CA ARG A 388 -8.12 7.31 19.16
C ARG A 388 -7.02 6.31 18.81
N TRP A 389 -6.86 5.27 19.61
CA TRP A 389 -5.91 4.20 19.32
C TRP A 389 -6.37 3.32 18.16
N ALA A 390 -7.68 3.09 18.03
CA ALA A 390 -8.26 2.43 16.87
C ALA A 390 -8.00 3.26 15.58
N LEU A 391 -8.22 4.58 15.61
CA LEU A 391 -7.88 5.49 14.52
C LEU A 391 -6.38 5.45 14.21
N PHE A 392 -5.52 5.45 15.22
CA PHE A 392 -4.08 5.33 15.01
C PHE A 392 -3.72 4.08 14.22
N LYS A 393 -4.27 2.91 14.59
CA LYS A 393 -4.10 1.65 13.84
C LYS A 393 -4.62 1.78 12.40
N THR A 394 -5.82 2.33 12.22
CA THR A 394 -6.39 2.59 10.89
C THR A 394 -5.50 3.50 10.05
N MET A 395 -4.96 4.59 10.62
CA MET A 395 -4.07 5.49 9.87
C MET A 395 -2.74 4.82 9.49
N MET A 396 -2.23 3.87 10.28
CA MET A 396 -1.08 3.06 9.87
C MET A 396 -1.41 2.20 8.65
N HIS A 397 -2.59 1.56 8.64
CA HIS A 397 -3.09 0.75 7.51
C HIS A 397 -3.23 1.60 6.23
N GLU A 398 -3.92 2.74 6.33
CA GLU A 398 -4.09 3.63 5.18
C GLU A 398 -2.76 4.21 4.69
N PHE A 399 -1.82 4.48 5.59
CA PHE A 399 -0.48 4.90 5.20
C PHE A 399 0.30 3.80 4.48
N LEU A 400 0.18 2.55 4.92
CA LEU A 400 0.82 1.40 4.28
C LEU A 400 0.37 1.26 2.82
N HIS A 401 -0.92 1.43 2.52
CA HIS A 401 -1.43 1.50 1.14
C HIS A 401 -0.73 2.58 0.29
N LEU A 402 -0.35 3.72 0.87
CA LEU A 402 0.32 4.81 0.17
C LEU A 402 1.80 4.52 -0.12
N VAL A 403 2.44 3.65 0.66
CA VAL A 403 3.86 3.26 0.49
C VAL A 403 4.04 1.92 -0.21
N THR A 404 2.95 1.19 -0.50
CA THR A 404 2.97 -0.02 -1.33
C THR A 404 3.56 0.27 -2.71
N HIS A 405 4.46 -0.61 -3.17
CA HIS A 405 5.10 -0.41 -4.46
C HIS A 405 4.09 -0.58 -5.62
N PRO A 406 4.06 0.31 -6.63
CA PRO A 406 3.12 0.22 -7.75
C PRO A 406 3.13 -1.11 -8.50
N ASN A 407 4.28 -1.80 -8.59
CA ASN A 407 4.35 -3.16 -9.14
C ASN A 407 3.51 -4.16 -8.37
N TYR A 408 3.56 -4.12 -7.05
CA TYR A 408 2.79 -5.01 -6.21
C TYR A 408 1.30 -4.75 -6.42
N SER A 409 0.90 -3.48 -6.41
CA SER A 409 -0.48 -3.08 -6.69
C SER A 409 -0.94 -3.48 -8.10
N ARG A 410 -0.08 -3.36 -9.12
CA ARG A 410 -0.34 -3.84 -10.49
C ARG A 410 -0.48 -5.35 -10.56
N ALA A 411 0.36 -6.09 -9.83
CA ALA A 411 0.30 -7.55 -9.77
C ALA A 411 -1.01 -8.01 -9.12
N ALA A 412 -1.35 -7.46 -7.97
CA ALA A 412 -2.62 -7.74 -7.30
C ALA A 412 -3.82 -7.37 -8.20
N ALA A 413 -3.77 -6.23 -8.90
CA ALA A 413 -4.81 -5.84 -9.83
C ALA A 413 -4.94 -6.79 -11.03
N ALA A 414 -3.82 -7.33 -11.54
CA ALA A 414 -3.82 -8.30 -12.64
C ALA A 414 -4.36 -9.66 -12.19
N VAL A 415 -4.08 -10.08 -10.96
CA VAL A 415 -4.69 -11.28 -10.34
C VAL A 415 -6.21 -11.11 -10.23
N GLY A 416 -6.65 -9.98 -9.69
CA GLY A 416 -8.07 -9.62 -9.63
C GLY A 416 -8.88 -10.39 -8.58
N GLY A 417 -10.18 -10.11 -8.52
CA GLY A 417 -11.11 -10.86 -7.64
C GLY A 417 -10.85 -10.78 -6.13
N SER A 418 -11.25 -11.84 -5.41
CA SER A 418 -10.96 -12.02 -3.98
C SER A 418 -9.46 -12.17 -3.69
N ALA A 419 -8.71 -12.79 -4.60
CA ALA A 419 -7.26 -12.90 -4.50
C ALA A 419 -6.58 -11.51 -4.50
N ARG A 420 -7.06 -10.56 -5.30
CA ARG A 420 -6.63 -9.16 -5.23
C ARG A 420 -6.88 -8.56 -3.84
N GLN A 421 -8.02 -8.84 -3.20
CA GLN A 421 -8.30 -8.30 -1.86
C GLN A 421 -7.35 -8.88 -0.82
N ALA A 422 -7.06 -10.18 -0.87
CA ALA A 422 -6.05 -10.79 -0.01
C ALA A 422 -4.67 -10.15 -0.20
N LEU A 423 -4.29 -9.84 -1.45
CA LEU A 423 -3.03 -9.16 -1.76
C LEU A 423 -3.02 -7.70 -1.30
N ILE A 424 -4.09 -6.93 -1.53
CA ILE A 424 -4.12 -5.49 -1.22
C ILE A 424 -4.43 -5.25 0.26
N GLU A 425 -5.60 -5.65 0.75
CA GLU A 425 -6.00 -5.37 2.14
C GLU A 425 -5.34 -6.35 3.11
N GLY A 426 -5.26 -7.63 2.75
CA GLY A 426 -4.72 -8.66 3.64
C GLY A 426 -3.24 -8.45 4.00
N PHE A 427 -2.38 -8.17 3.02
CA PHE A 427 -0.97 -7.84 3.33
C PHE A 427 -0.80 -6.49 4.01
N THR A 428 -1.65 -5.51 3.71
CA THR A 428 -1.63 -4.23 4.41
C THR A 428 -1.98 -4.42 5.89
N ASP A 429 -2.97 -5.27 6.21
CA ASP A 429 -3.32 -5.62 7.59
C ASP A 429 -2.21 -6.42 8.27
N HIS A 430 -1.59 -7.38 7.57
CA HIS A 430 -0.43 -8.15 8.05
C HIS A 430 0.72 -7.22 8.50
N PHE A 431 1.11 -6.26 7.66
CA PHE A 431 2.16 -5.30 8.02
C PHE A 431 1.70 -4.28 9.06
N THR A 432 0.42 -3.90 9.06
CA THR A 432 -0.16 -3.05 10.11
C THR A 432 -0.03 -3.70 11.49
N LEU A 433 -0.33 -5.00 11.59
CA LEU A 433 -0.23 -5.72 12.86
C LEU A 433 1.19 -5.81 13.39
N GLN A 434 2.20 -5.95 12.53
CA GLN A 434 3.59 -5.94 12.97
C GLN A 434 3.96 -4.62 13.66
N VAL A 435 3.58 -3.49 13.03
CA VAL A 435 3.80 -2.17 13.61
C VAL A 435 2.98 -2.00 14.89
N TRP A 436 1.72 -2.43 14.88
CA TRP A 436 0.83 -2.35 16.04
C TRP A 436 1.35 -3.12 17.25
N HIS A 437 1.82 -4.37 17.06
CA HIS A 437 2.41 -5.16 18.14
C HIS A 437 3.68 -4.51 18.69
N HIS A 438 4.54 -3.99 17.82
CA HIS A 438 5.74 -3.25 18.25
C HIS A 438 5.40 -2.00 19.07
N VAL A 439 4.38 -1.25 18.66
CA VAL A 439 3.88 -0.10 19.41
C VAL A 439 3.34 -0.57 20.76
N ARG A 440 2.44 -1.56 20.78
CA ARG A 440 1.78 -2.07 21.98
C ARG A 440 2.79 -2.48 23.05
N ASP A 441 3.82 -3.21 22.64
CA ASP A 441 4.87 -3.71 23.54
C ASP A 441 5.76 -2.58 24.11
N SER A 442 5.74 -1.39 23.51
CA SER A 442 6.52 -0.21 23.92
C SER A 442 5.68 0.95 24.48
N LEU A 443 4.35 0.80 24.59
CA LEU A 443 3.42 1.89 24.93
C LEU A 443 3.73 2.56 26.27
N GLU A 444 4.01 1.78 27.31
CA GLU A 444 4.31 2.30 28.65
C GLU A 444 5.54 3.24 28.61
N ALA A 445 6.56 2.87 27.83
CA ALA A 445 7.78 3.65 27.68
C ALA A 445 7.64 4.82 26.69
N ASN A 446 6.74 4.72 25.70
CA ASN A 446 6.63 5.70 24.61
C ASN A 446 5.65 6.84 24.93
N ARG A 447 5.95 7.61 25.97
CA ARG A 447 5.12 8.74 26.42
C ARG A 447 4.87 9.77 25.33
N ALA A 448 5.85 10.04 24.46
CA ALA A 448 5.73 11.01 23.39
C ALA A 448 4.68 10.60 22.35
N LEU A 449 4.68 9.32 21.94
CA LEU A 449 3.64 8.78 21.06
C LEU A 449 2.27 8.86 21.72
N ARG A 450 2.16 8.43 22.99
CA ARG A 450 0.91 8.49 23.75
C ARG A 450 0.35 9.91 23.83
N GLN A 451 1.19 10.91 24.08
CA GLN A 451 0.75 12.31 24.13
C GLN A 451 0.17 12.80 22.79
N ARG A 452 0.72 12.34 21.66
CA ARG A 452 0.21 12.70 20.33
C ARG A 452 -1.11 11.99 20.01
N VAL A 453 -1.22 10.71 20.33
CA VAL A 453 -2.42 9.91 20.04
C VAL A 453 -3.56 10.24 21.01
N GLU A 454 -3.29 10.21 22.31
CA GLU A 454 -4.30 10.38 23.37
C GLU A 454 -4.68 11.86 23.55
N GLY A 455 -3.77 12.78 23.21
CA GLY A 455 -3.98 14.22 23.30
C GLY A 455 -4.41 14.65 24.70
N ASN A 456 -5.55 15.33 24.79
CA ASN A 456 -6.13 15.79 26.06
C ASN A 456 -6.64 14.66 26.98
N LEU A 457 -6.70 13.42 26.49
CA LEU A 457 -7.08 12.25 27.28
C LEU A 457 -5.87 11.57 27.94
N PHE A 458 -4.65 12.04 27.67
CA PHE A 458 -3.42 11.42 28.17
C PHE A 458 -3.39 11.31 29.70
N GLN A 459 -3.13 10.10 30.20
CA GLN A 459 -2.91 9.82 31.62
C GLN A 459 -1.59 9.07 31.82
N PRO A 460 -0.74 9.48 32.79
CA PRO A 460 0.59 8.89 32.97
C PRO A 460 0.54 7.40 33.33
N ASP A 461 -0.46 6.96 34.11
CA ASP A 461 -0.52 5.61 34.70
C ASP A 461 -1.58 4.69 34.05
N LEU A 462 -1.82 4.86 32.74
CA LEU A 462 -2.82 4.05 32.02
C LEU A 462 -2.35 2.59 31.87
N ASP A 463 -3.25 1.65 32.15
CA ASP A 463 -3.05 0.22 31.89
C ASP A 463 -3.05 -0.04 30.36
N PRO A 464 -1.93 -0.51 29.77
CA PRO A 464 -1.83 -0.76 28.33
C PRO A 464 -2.75 -1.89 27.84
N THR A 465 -3.31 -2.71 28.74
CA THR A 465 -4.26 -3.79 28.38
C THR A 465 -5.63 -3.27 27.93
N ILE A 466 -5.93 -1.97 28.09
CA ILE A 466 -7.14 -1.36 27.53
C ILE A 466 -7.18 -1.39 26.00
N LEU A 467 -6.04 -1.62 25.35
CA LEU A 467 -5.92 -1.78 23.92
C LEU A 467 -5.97 -3.26 23.56
N GLU A 468 -7.19 -3.79 23.46
CA GLU A 468 -7.41 -5.09 22.82
C GLU A 468 -6.99 -5.01 21.35
N ASP A 469 -6.75 -6.18 20.74
CA ASP A 469 -6.46 -6.26 19.31
C ASP A 469 -7.76 -6.56 18.55
N PRO A 470 -8.45 -5.55 18.01
CA PRO A 470 -9.49 -5.82 17.03
C PRO A 470 -8.77 -6.15 15.72
N SER A 471 -8.53 -7.43 15.44
CA SER A 471 -8.21 -7.83 14.06
C SER A 471 -9.41 -7.43 13.19
N THR A 472 -9.16 -6.67 12.12
CA THR A 472 -10.21 -6.13 11.24
C THR A 472 -10.43 -6.95 9.98
N TYR A 473 -9.44 -7.76 9.56
CA TYR A 473 -9.50 -8.57 8.35
C TYR A 473 -9.05 -10.01 8.59
N SER A 474 -9.56 -10.95 7.77
CA SER A 474 -9.04 -12.33 7.78
C SER A 474 -7.64 -12.36 7.21
N GLN A 475 -6.65 -12.71 8.04
CA GLN A 475 -5.25 -12.83 7.64
C GLN A 475 -4.89 -14.22 7.10
N GLU A 476 -5.87 -15.12 6.96
CA GLU A 476 -5.59 -16.51 6.61
C GLU A 476 -4.77 -16.65 5.31
N ALA A 477 -5.14 -15.91 4.25
CA ALA A 477 -4.40 -15.96 2.99
C ALA A 477 -3.00 -15.32 3.09
N PRO A 478 -2.83 -14.07 3.56
CA PRO A 478 -1.51 -13.49 3.82
C PRO A 478 -0.61 -14.34 4.72
N GLU A 479 -1.12 -14.86 5.84
CA GLU A 479 -0.37 -15.71 6.77
C GLU A 479 0.10 -17.00 6.10
N ARG A 480 -0.77 -17.66 5.33
CA ARG A 480 -0.41 -18.87 4.58
C ARG A 480 0.63 -18.58 3.51
N ILE A 481 0.52 -17.46 2.81
CA ILE A 481 1.51 -17.03 1.81
C ILE A 481 2.85 -16.74 2.49
N VAL A 482 2.86 -15.98 3.58
CA VAL A 482 4.06 -15.67 4.36
C VAL A 482 4.70 -16.93 4.93
N ALA A 483 3.90 -17.90 5.39
CA ALA A 483 4.41 -19.19 5.84
C ALA A 483 5.08 -19.99 4.70
N ALA A 484 4.56 -19.89 3.48
CA ALA A 484 5.10 -20.55 2.29
C ALA A 484 6.40 -19.88 1.80
N VAL A 485 6.41 -18.55 1.61
CA VAL A 485 7.52 -17.84 0.94
C VAL A 485 8.48 -17.14 1.90
N GLY A 486 8.09 -16.94 3.14
CA GLY A 486 8.86 -16.23 4.16
C GLY A 486 8.56 -14.73 4.25
N GLU A 487 8.73 -14.20 5.46
CA GLU A 487 8.44 -12.81 5.82
C GLU A 487 9.26 -11.79 5.01
N GLU A 488 10.55 -12.08 4.77
CA GLU A 488 11.42 -11.15 4.03
C GLU A 488 10.98 -11.02 2.56
N ASN A 489 10.58 -12.13 1.96
CA ASN A 489 10.03 -12.15 0.61
C ASN A 489 8.76 -11.29 0.53
N ALA A 490 7.86 -11.41 1.51
CA ALA A 490 6.63 -10.62 1.57
C ALA A 490 6.90 -9.11 1.67
N ARG A 491 7.82 -8.69 2.55
CA ARG A 491 8.19 -7.25 2.68
C ARG A 491 8.79 -6.70 1.40
N VAL A 492 9.72 -7.43 0.80
CA VAL A 492 10.38 -6.99 -0.44
C VAL A 492 9.40 -6.99 -1.61
N ALA A 493 8.46 -7.93 -1.67
CA ALA A 493 7.37 -7.88 -2.63
C ALA A 493 6.51 -6.62 -2.46
N TYR A 494 6.05 -6.35 -1.23
CA TYR A 494 5.14 -5.25 -0.91
C TYR A 494 5.78 -3.86 -1.08
N PHE A 495 6.92 -3.63 -0.44
CA PHE A 495 7.57 -2.31 -0.41
C PHE A 495 8.47 -2.06 -1.64
N MET A 496 9.04 -3.10 -2.23
CA MET A 496 10.03 -2.94 -3.31
C MET A 496 9.55 -3.48 -4.66
N GLY A 497 8.37 -4.11 -4.71
CA GLY A 497 7.71 -4.47 -5.94
C GLY A 497 8.20 -5.75 -6.62
N HIS A 498 8.95 -6.59 -5.90
CA HIS A 498 9.36 -7.94 -6.36
C HIS A 498 8.23 -8.94 -6.11
N ALA A 499 7.12 -8.77 -6.83
CA ALA A 499 5.90 -9.56 -6.62
C ALA A 499 6.12 -11.07 -6.85
N ASP A 500 7.11 -11.43 -7.65
CA ASP A 500 7.63 -12.79 -7.83
C ASP A 500 8.08 -13.50 -6.54
N LEU A 501 8.62 -12.76 -5.56
CA LEU A 501 9.08 -13.31 -4.29
C LEU A 501 7.89 -13.72 -3.42
N LEU A 502 6.71 -13.19 -3.74
CA LEU A 502 5.44 -13.64 -3.19
C LEU A 502 4.90 -14.91 -3.89
N GLY A 503 5.55 -15.36 -4.96
CA GLY A 503 5.11 -16.48 -5.79
C GLY A 503 4.20 -16.09 -6.94
N LEU A 504 4.01 -14.79 -7.23
CA LEU A 504 3.19 -14.34 -8.36
C LEU A 504 3.98 -14.35 -9.66
N GLY A 505 3.46 -14.98 -10.72
CA GLY A 505 4.18 -15.02 -11.99
C GLY A 505 3.53 -15.84 -13.08
N ALA A 506 4.35 -16.45 -13.93
CA ALA A 506 3.87 -17.33 -14.99
C ALA A 506 3.17 -18.57 -14.37
N GLY A 507 1.89 -18.75 -14.68
CA GLY A 507 1.07 -19.82 -14.09
C GLY A 507 0.09 -19.34 -13.02
N THR A 508 0.26 -18.11 -12.51
CA THR A 508 -0.71 -17.50 -11.58
C THR A 508 -2.07 -17.31 -12.24
N LEU A 509 -3.12 -17.77 -11.56
CA LEU A 509 -4.49 -17.51 -11.97
C LEU A 509 -4.75 -16.01 -11.88
N SER A 510 -5.01 -15.40 -13.04
CA SER A 510 -5.08 -13.94 -13.17
C SER A 510 -6.08 -13.51 -14.24
N GLU A 511 -6.75 -12.40 -13.99
CA GLU A 511 -7.65 -11.72 -14.95
C GLU A 511 -6.88 -11.09 -16.12
N ALA A 512 -5.63 -10.71 -15.90
CA ALA A 512 -4.76 -10.14 -16.92
C ALA A 512 -3.36 -10.74 -16.83
N PRO A 513 -2.64 -10.90 -17.97
CA PRO A 513 -1.26 -11.34 -17.95
C PRO A 513 -0.41 -10.47 -17.04
N LEU A 514 0.33 -11.08 -16.12
CA LEU A 514 1.30 -10.42 -15.24
C LEU A 514 2.55 -9.97 -16.04
N THR A 515 2.36 -9.12 -17.04
CA THR A 515 3.41 -8.58 -17.92
C THR A 515 3.97 -7.26 -17.38
N GLY A 516 5.29 -7.08 -17.43
CA GLY A 516 5.94 -5.83 -17.00
C GLY A 516 5.96 -5.58 -15.49
N ILE A 517 5.48 -6.53 -14.70
CA ILE A 517 5.75 -6.64 -13.26
C ILE A 517 7.16 -7.21 -13.14
N ALA A 518 7.94 -6.75 -12.16
CA ALA A 518 9.26 -7.32 -11.91
C ALA A 518 9.07 -8.84 -11.76
N THR A 519 9.61 -9.59 -12.72
CA THR A 519 9.80 -11.02 -12.60
C THR A 519 11.26 -11.20 -12.23
N TRP A 520 11.50 -11.38 -10.93
CA TRP A 520 12.53 -12.35 -10.60
C TRP A 520 12.15 -13.63 -11.35
N GLU A 521 12.99 -14.03 -12.30
CA GLU A 521 12.82 -15.31 -12.97
C GLU A 521 13.59 -16.34 -12.13
N PRO A 522 12.89 -17.20 -11.37
CA PRO A 522 13.49 -18.45 -10.88
C PRO A 522 13.92 -19.38 -12.03
N THR A 523 13.52 -19.11 -13.27
CA THR A 523 13.54 -20.09 -14.35
C THR A 523 14.92 -20.40 -14.94
N ASP A 524 16.01 -19.76 -14.49
CA ASP A 524 17.36 -20.14 -14.94
C ASP A 524 18.27 -20.75 -13.87
N SER A 525 17.92 -20.71 -12.57
CA SER A 525 18.60 -21.51 -11.54
C SER A 525 18.14 -21.28 -10.10
N ASN A 526 18.39 -22.32 -9.31
CA ASN A 526 18.60 -22.28 -7.86
C ASN A 526 19.76 -21.36 -7.40
N THR A 527 20.19 -20.36 -8.19
CA THR A 527 21.44 -19.62 -7.93
C THR A 527 21.35 -18.14 -8.28
N ALA A 528 20.80 -17.37 -7.33
CA ALA A 528 20.84 -15.90 -7.35
C ALA A 528 22.27 -15.34 -7.54
N GLU A 529 23.29 -16.15 -7.22
CA GLU A 529 24.71 -15.86 -7.24
C GLU A 529 25.44 -16.46 -8.45
N GLU A 530 24.74 -16.96 -9.46
CA GLU A 530 25.40 -17.41 -10.67
C GLU A 530 25.62 -16.31 -11.70
N TYR A 531 26.79 -16.36 -12.30
CA TYR A 531 27.28 -15.43 -13.29
C TYR A 531 27.53 -16.14 -14.62
N THR A 532 26.86 -15.69 -15.68
CA THR A 532 27.12 -16.16 -17.05
C THR A 532 28.10 -15.23 -17.74
N VAL A 533 29.23 -15.79 -18.17
CA VAL A 533 30.30 -15.06 -18.86
C VAL A 533 29.79 -14.48 -20.18
N ARG A 534 30.10 -13.20 -20.42
CA ARG A 534 29.57 -12.43 -21.55
C ARG A 534 30.07 -12.90 -22.91
N ALA A 535 29.33 -12.48 -23.94
CA ALA A 535 29.75 -12.60 -25.34
C ALA A 535 31.19 -12.06 -25.52
N GLY A 536 32.04 -12.85 -26.18
CA GLY A 536 33.47 -12.53 -26.34
C GLY A 536 34.39 -13.14 -25.27
N GLY A 537 33.84 -13.69 -24.18
CA GLY A 537 34.59 -14.25 -23.06
C GLY A 537 35.22 -13.19 -22.16
N GLU A 538 35.50 -13.54 -20.90
CA GLU A 538 36.03 -12.63 -19.89
C GLU A 538 37.17 -13.29 -19.12
N THR A 539 38.16 -12.51 -18.68
CA THR A 539 39.11 -12.97 -17.67
C THR A 539 38.54 -12.85 -16.27
N VAL A 540 39.07 -13.60 -15.33
CA VAL A 540 38.69 -13.51 -13.91
C VAL A 540 38.86 -12.08 -13.39
N ALA A 541 39.93 -11.37 -13.75
CA ALA A 541 40.11 -9.96 -13.41
C ALA A 541 38.96 -9.07 -13.89
N GLN A 542 38.50 -9.25 -15.13
CA GLN A 542 37.38 -8.49 -15.70
C GLN A 542 36.06 -8.80 -14.99
N ILE A 543 35.86 -10.06 -14.58
CA ILE A 543 34.69 -10.47 -13.81
C ILE A 543 34.72 -9.79 -12.44
N ARG A 544 35.85 -9.84 -11.72
CA ARG A 544 36.03 -9.19 -10.41
C ARG A 544 35.84 -7.67 -10.46
N GLU A 545 36.43 -6.99 -11.44
CA GLU A 545 36.25 -5.53 -11.63
C GLU A 545 34.77 -5.16 -11.76
N ARG A 546 33.99 -6.04 -12.39
CA ARG A 546 32.60 -5.81 -12.72
C ARG A 546 31.63 -6.19 -11.61
N THR A 547 31.89 -7.28 -10.90
CA THR A 547 31.05 -7.79 -9.81
C THR A 547 31.46 -7.29 -8.43
N ASN A 548 32.68 -6.75 -8.32
CA ASN A 548 33.40 -6.48 -7.09
C ASN A 548 33.73 -7.75 -6.25
N ALA A 549 33.66 -8.94 -6.87
CA ALA A 549 33.74 -10.20 -6.13
C ALA A 549 35.11 -10.51 -5.52
N ALA A 550 35.10 -10.76 -4.21
CA ALA A 550 36.25 -11.30 -3.49
C ALA A 550 36.47 -12.79 -3.77
N THR A 551 35.38 -13.55 -3.96
CA THR A 551 35.43 -15.00 -4.24
C THR A 551 34.66 -15.31 -5.51
N ILE A 552 35.24 -16.15 -6.36
CA ILE A 552 34.61 -16.70 -7.57
C ILE A 552 34.89 -18.19 -7.53
N THR A 553 33.87 -19.02 -7.73
CA THR A 553 34.03 -20.47 -7.83
C THR A 553 33.42 -20.99 -9.12
N GLU A 554 33.88 -22.14 -9.57
CA GLU A 554 33.11 -23.00 -10.48
C GLU A 554 31.81 -23.45 -9.78
N LEU A 555 30.86 -23.97 -10.55
CA LEU A 555 29.57 -24.44 -10.00
C LEU A 555 29.71 -25.65 -9.06
N ASP A 556 30.83 -26.38 -9.14
CA ASP A 556 31.15 -27.49 -8.22
C ASP A 556 31.79 -27.03 -6.90
N GLY A 557 31.97 -25.72 -6.72
CA GLY A 557 32.57 -25.10 -5.53
C GLY A 557 34.09 -24.91 -5.61
N THR A 558 34.74 -25.29 -6.70
CA THR A 558 36.19 -25.07 -6.88
C THR A 558 36.50 -23.58 -7.00
N GLU A 559 37.34 -23.02 -6.12
CA GLU A 559 37.70 -21.61 -6.16
C GLU A 559 38.60 -21.25 -7.35
N VAL A 560 38.28 -20.15 -8.02
CA VAL A 560 39.01 -19.59 -9.16
C VAL A 560 39.89 -18.44 -8.67
N VAL A 561 41.18 -18.70 -8.56
CA VAL A 561 42.17 -17.76 -7.98
C VAL A 561 43.06 -17.04 -9.00
N ASP A 562 43.19 -17.55 -10.23
CA ASP A 562 44.04 -16.95 -11.26
C ASP A 562 43.28 -15.86 -12.04
N ASP A 563 43.62 -14.60 -11.77
CA ASP A 563 43.02 -13.42 -12.42
C ASP A 563 43.24 -13.36 -13.95
N THR A 564 44.22 -14.10 -14.48
CA THR A 564 44.50 -14.17 -15.92
C THR A 564 43.70 -15.26 -16.63
N GLN A 565 43.10 -16.20 -15.89
CA GLN A 565 42.28 -17.27 -16.45
C GLN A 565 41.11 -16.66 -17.22
N ARG A 566 40.89 -17.17 -18.44
CA ARG A 566 39.84 -16.70 -19.35
C ARG A 566 38.77 -17.74 -19.53
N PHE A 567 37.52 -17.34 -19.32
CA PHE A 567 36.36 -18.16 -19.58
C PHE A 567 35.71 -17.81 -20.92
N ALA A 568 35.18 -18.84 -21.58
CA ALA A 568 34.42 -18.66 -22.81
C ALA A 568 33.05 -18.04 -22.52
N ALA A 569 32.48 -17.37 -23.52
CA ALA A 569 31.12 -16.86 -23.44
C ALA A 569 30.13 -17.99 -23.11
N GLY A 570 29.18 -17.73 -22.21
CA GLY A 570 28.19 -18.70 -21.75
C GLY A 570 28.66 -19.62 -20.62
N HIS A 571 29.94 -19.61 -20.25
CA HIS A 571 30.42 -20.34 -19.06
C HIS A 571 29.72 -19.79 -17.80
N ARG A 572 29.39 -20.67 -16.86
CA ARG A 572 28.67 -20.32 -15.62
C ARG A 572 29.61 -20.45 -14.43
N LEU A 573 29.65 -19.42 -13.60
CA LEU A 573 30.42 -19.35 -12.37
C LEU A 573 29.50 -19.05 -11.22
N HIS A 574 29.88 -19.45 -10.02
CA HIS A 574 29.23 -19.01 -8.79
C HIS A 574 30.04 -17.86 -8.19
N ILE A 575 29.36 -16.73 -7.96
CA ILE A 575 29.92 -15.51 -7.41
C ILE A 575 29.04 -15.09 -6.24
N PRO A 576 29.42 -15.45 -5.01
CA PRO A 576 28.64 -15.10 -3.83
C PRO A 576 28.32 -13.61 -3.79
N GLY A 577 27.14 -13.20 -3.34
CA GLY A 577 26.76 -11.79 -3.17
C GLY A 577 26.14 -11.11 -4.39
N ILE A 578 26.48 -11.48 -5.63
CA ILE A 578 25.88 -10.83 -6.82
C ILE A 578 24.39 -11.10 -6.91
N ARG A 579 23.66 -10.24 -7.63
CA ARG A 579 22.24 -10.44 -7.89
C ARG A 579 21.84 -10.01 -9.28
N TRP A 580 20.72 -10.54 -9.74
CA TRP A 580 20.07 -10.12 -10.97
C TRP A 580 18.75 -9.44 -10.67
N TYR A 581 18.60 -8.23 -11.18
CA TYR A 581 17.39 -7.42 -11.11
C TYR A 581 16.74 -7.34 -12.50
N ARG A 582 15.42 -7.38 -12.59
CA ARG A 582 14.71 -7.14 -13.84
C ARG A 582 14.06 -5.77 -13.81
N ALA A 583 14.56 -4.88 -14.67
CA ALA A 583 14.08 -3.51 -14.72
C ALA A 583 12.62 -3.42 -15.20
N ILE A 584 11.91 -2.38 -14.77
CA ILE A 584 10.54 -2.06 -15.15
C ILE A 584 10.43 -0.72 -15.89
N ALA A 585 9.25 -0.42 -16.42
CA ALA A 585 9.00 0.71 -17.34
C ALA A 585 9.28 2.12 -16.78
N GLU A 586 9.59 2.23 -15.48
CA GLU A 586 9.84 3.48 -14.75
C GLU A 586 11.22 3.52 -14.09
N ASP A 587 12.02 2.47 -14.23
CA ASP A 587 13.33 2.43 -13.60
C ASP A 587 14.31 3.34 -14.31
N THR A 588 15.06 4.07 -13.50
CA THR A 588 16.30 4.71 -13.92
C THR A 588 17.49 4.02 -13.28
N ARG A 589 18.66 4.17 -13.89
CA ARG A 589 19.90 3.59 -13.37
C ARG A 589 20.21 4.07 -11.95
N ALA A 590 19.98 5.34 -11.64
CA ALA A 590 20.22 5.86 -10.30
C ALA A 590 19.27 5.26 -9.26
N GLN A 591 17.99 5.06 -9.61
CA GLN A 591 17.01 4.44 -8.72
C GLN A 591 17.39 2.98 -8.43
N VAL A 592 17.71 2.19 -9.46
CA VAL A 592 18.13 0.79 -9.27
C VAL A 592 19.43 0.72 -8.46
N ALA A 593 20.40 1.59 -8.73
CA ALA A 593 21.64 1.64 -7.95
C ALA A 593 21.37 1.95 -6.47
N GLY A 594 20.57 2.98 -6.19
CA GLY A 594 20.15 3.36 -4.83
C GLY A 594 19.41 2.24 -4.11
N GLN A 595 18.42 1.62 -4.75
CA GLN A 595 17.62 0.51 -4.23
C GLN A 595 18.47 -0.67 -3.75
N HIS A 596 19.62 -0.88 -4.40
CA HIS A 596 20.53 -1.98 -4.09
C HIS A 596 21.75 -1.56 -3.25
N GLY A 597 21.79 -0.31 -2.79
CA GLY A 597 22.87 0.20 -1.94
C GLY A 597 24.22 0.30 -2.65
N ILE A 598 24.21 0.51 -3.97
CA ILE A 598 25.41 0.63 -4.80
C ILE A 598 25.44 1.98 -5.52
N THR A 599 26.63 2.40 -5.94
CA THR A 599 26.78 3.61 -6.75
C THR A 599 26.29 3.39 -8.18
N LEU A 600 25.83 4.47 -8.83
CA LEU A 600 25.51 4.46 -10.26
C LEU A 600 26.67 3.91 -11.10
N ASP A 601 27.89 4.30 -10.76
CA ASP A 601 29.10 3.87 -11.48
C ASP A 601 29.34 2.37 -11.32
N GLN A 602 29.11 1.80 -10.12
CA GLN A 602 29.17 0.36 -9.91
C GLN A 602 28.13 -0.36 -10.77
N LEU A 603 26.87 0.11 -10.77
CA LEU A 603 25.81 -0.47 -11.60
C LEU A 603 26.15 -0.38 -13.10
N GLU A 604 26.62 0.76 -13.58
CA GLU A 604 26.94 0.96 -14.98
C GLU A 604 28.14 0.13 -15.43
N ARG A 605 29.21 0.06 -14.62
CA ARG A 605 30.34 -0.86 -14.85
C ARG A 605 29.87 -2.30 -14.90
N ALA A 606 29.09 -2.73 -13.91
CA ALA A 606 28.52 -4.07 -13.83
C ALA A 606 27.78 -4.47 -15.10
N ASN A 607 27.08 -3.53 -15.71
CA ASN A 607 26.21 -3.79 -16.87
C ASN A 607 26.84 -3.41 -18.21
N GLY A 608 28.13 -3.00 -18.23
CA GLY A 608 28.80 -2.55 -19.46
C GLY A 608 28.12 -1.34 -20.08
N TRP A 609 27.46 -0.53 -19.26
CA TRP A 609 26.74 0.65 -19.70
C TRP A 609 27.69 1.85 -19.74
N THR A 610 27.55 2.67 -20.78
CA THR A 610 28.28 3.94 -20.86
C THR A 610 27.69 4.95 -19.89
N HIS A 611 28.56 5.73 -19.25
CA HIS A 611 28.18 6.78 -18.31
C HIS A 611 27.17 7.74 -18.92
N ARG A 612 25.97 7.79 -18.34
CA ARG A 612 24.91 8.75 -18.68
C ARG A 612 24.39 9.43 -17.42
N ARG A 613 23.54 10.46 -17.58
CA ARG A 613 22.89 11.15 -16.45
C ARG A 613 22.10 10.15 -15.61
N GLY A 614 22.06 10.30 -14.27
CA GLY A 614 21.42 9.35 -13.35
C GLY A 614 19.97 9.00 -13.67
N ASN A 615 19.20 9.94 -14.24
CA ASN A 615 17.80 9.75 -14.67
C ASN A 615 17.67 8.94 -15.98
N THR A 616 18.71 8.23 -16.43
CA THR A 616 18.64 7.41 -17.65
C THR A 616 17.69 6.24 -17.41
N PRO A 617 16.60 6.13 -18.18
CA PRO A 617 15.68 5.00 -18.06
C PRO A 617 16.36 3.69 -18.41
N ILE A 618 16.00 2.61 -17.71
CA ILE A 618 16.34 1.24 -18.07
C ILE A 618 15.10 0.65 -18.77
N PRO A 619 15.23 0.08 -19.98
CA PRO A 619 14.08 -0.54 -20.63
C PRO A 619 13.47 -1.65 -19.76
N ALA A 620 12.14 -1.67 -19.67
CA ALA A 620 11.42 -2.73 -18.95
C ALA A 620 11.82 -4.12 -19.46
N GLY A 621 11.92 -5.09 -18.56
CA GLY A 621 12.35 -6.45 -18.82
C GLY A 621 13.88 -6.63 -18.90
N THR A 622 14.67 -5.56 -18.86
CA THR A 622 16.15 -5.67 -18.91
C THR A 622 16.67 -6.40 -17.68
N ARG A 623 17.48 -7.45 -17.89
CA ARG A 623 18.25 -8.09 -16.80
C ARG A 623 19.46 -7.23 -16.46
N VAL A 624 19.55 -6.83 -15.19
CA VAL A 624 20.55 -5.92 -14.64
C VAL A 624 21.34 -6.66 -13.57
N LEU A 625 22.66 -6.73 -13.73
CA LEU A 625 23.57 -7.27 -12.73
C LEU A 625 23.77 -6.22 -11.62
N ILE A 626 23.50 -6.61 -10.39
CA ILE A 626 23.78 -5.84 -9.19
C ILE A 626 25.09 -6.38 -8.60
N PRO A 627 26.21 -5.65 -8.75
CA PRO A 627 27.50 -6.05 -8.19
C PRO A 627 27.49 -5.79 -6.68
N ARG A 628 27.75 -6.80 -5.87
CA ARG A 628 27.47 -6.72 -4.44
C ARG A 628 28.61 -7.26 -3.61
N HIS A 629 29.60 -6.38 -3.39
CA HIS A 629 30.67 -6.48 -2.41
C HIS A 629 31.18 -5.08 -2.07
#